data_AF-A0A920AVH7-F1
#
_entry.id   AF-A0A920AVH7-F1
#
_cell.length_a   1.000
_cell.length_b   1.000
_cell.length_c   1.000
_cell.angle_alpha   90.00
_cell.angle_beta   90.00
_cell.angle_gamma   90.00
#
_symmetry.space_group_name_H-M   'P 1'
#
loop_
_entity.id
_entity.type
_entity.pdbx_description
1 polymer ?
#
loop_
_entity_poly.entity_id
_entity_poly.type
_entity_poly.pdbx_seq_one_letter_code
_entity_poly.pdbx_strand_id
1 'polypeptide(L)' 'MKKIGLTGIIGSGKTTAALYFKGLGVPVFIADDCAKELMENDDNLKNQIINLLGDSAYLNGKLNKEFVSEKYFMTQCY' A
#
# COMPACT_ATOMS: atom_id res chain seq x y z
N MET A 1 2.68 1.75 -25.20
CA MET A 1 3.69 1.88 -24.12
C MET A 1 3.90 0.52 -23.48
N LYS A 2 5.15 0.10 -23.26
CA LYS A 2 5.45 -1.15 -22.52
C LYS A 2 5.38 -0.86 -21.01
N LYS A 3 4.82 -1.77 -20.23
CA LYS A 3 4.74 -1.70 -18.75
C LYS A 3 5.74 -2.70 -18.17
N ILE A 4 6.54 -2.29 -17.19
CA ILE A 4 7.55 -3.13 -16.55
C ILE A 4 7.33 -3.07 -15.03
N GLY A 5 7.23 -4.23 -14.39
CA GLY A 5 7.12 -4.35 -12.94
C GLY A 5 8.50 -4.47 -12.30
N LEU A 6 8.77 -3.63 -11.30
CA LEU A 6 9.99 -3.72 -10.48
C LEU A 6 9.65 -4.41 -9.16
N THR A 7 10.17 -5.62 -8.95
CA THR A 7 9.89 -6.46 -7.77
C THR A 7 11.17 -6.86 -7.05
N GLY A 8 11.07 -7.48 -5.87
CA GLY A 8 12.20 -7.91 -5.05
C GLY A 8 11.95 -7.76 -3.55
N ILE A 9 12.86 -8.29 -2.71
CA ILE A 9 12.73 -8.28 -1.24
C ILE A 9 12.90 -6.87 -0.63
N ILE A 10 12.40 -6.66 0.59
CA ILE A 10 12.62 -5.40 1.32
C ILE A 10 14.13 -5.17 1.49
N GLY A 11 14.60 -3.94 1.27
CA GLY A 11 16.03 -3.61 1.32
C GLY A 11 16.82 -3.89 0.04
N SER A 12 16.23 -4.50 -1.00
CA SER A 12 16.93 -4.83 -2.25
C SER A 12 17.21 -3.63 -3.18
N GLY A 13 17.00 -2.38 -2.73
CA GLY A 13 17.27 -1.19 -3.52
C GLY A 13 16.25 -0.84 -4.63
N LYS A 14 15.04 -1.43 -4.61
CA LYS A 14 13.99 -1.16 -5.63
C LYS A 14 13.67 0.33 -5.75
N THR A 15 13.48 1.02 -4.63
CA THR A 15 13.17 2.45 -4.63
C THR A 15 14.30 3.25 -5.28
N THR A 16 15.56 2.88 -5.02
CA THR A 16 16.73 3.50 -5.65
C THR A 16 16.73 3.28 -7.17
N ALA A 17 16.48 2.05 -7.63
CA ALA A 17 16.38 1.75 -9.06
C ALA A 17 15.21 2.50 -9.72
N ALA A 18 14.06 2.59 -9.06
CA ALA A 18 12.91 3.35 -9.55
C ALA A 18 13.23 4.84 -9.68
N LEU A 19 13.90 5.45 -8.68
CA LEU A 19 14.32 6.86 -8.75
C LEU A 19 15.35 7.11 -9.87
N TYR A 20 16.24 6.14 -10.13
CA TYR A 20 17.17 6.22 -11.25
C TYR A 20 16.44 6.28 -12.59
N PHE A 21 15.47 5.39 -12.84
CA PHE A 21 14.64 5.43 -14.05
C PHE A 21 13.85 6.74 -14.18
N LYS A 22 13.33 7.26 -13.07
CA LYS A 22 12.66 8.57 -13.03
C LYS A 22 13.61 9.69 -13.48
N GLY A 23 14.87 9.66 -13.04
CA GLY A 23 15.90 10.62 -13.45
C GLY A 23 16.23 10.56 -14.95
N LEU A 24 16.04 9.40 -15.59
CA LEU A 24 16.17 9.22 -17.04
C LEU A 24 14.91 9.66 -17.83
N GLY A 25 13.93 10.27 -17.16
CA GLY A 25 12.67 10.70 -17.78
C GLY A 25 11.65 9.57 -18.00
N VAL A 26 11.90 8.38 -17.45
CA VAL A 26 10.92 7.28 -17.51
C VAL A 26 9.82 7.54 -16.47
N PRO A 27 8.53 7.47 -16.84
CA PRO A 27 7.45 7.55 -15.87
C PRO A 27 7.51 6.38 -14.89
N VAL A 28 7.51 6.69 -13.60
CA VAL A 28 7.59 5.69 -12.52
C VAL A 28 6.34 5.77 -11.67
N PHE A 29 5.72 4.62 -11.45
CA PHE A 29 4.58 4.45 -10.57
C PHE A 29 5.01 3.63 -9.35
N ILE A 30 4.88 4.20 -8.15
CA ILE A 30 5.18 3.52 -6.89
C ILE A 30 3.87 3.01 -6.30
N ALA A 31 3.64 1.70 -6.40
CA ALA A 31 2.38 1.09 -5.99
C ALA A 31 2.11 1.25 -4.48
N ASP A 32 3.15 1.12 -3.64
CA ASP A 32 3.01 1.23 -2.17
C ASP A 32 2.54 2.61 -1.73
N ASP A 33 2.95 3.67 -2.42
CA ASP A 33 2.56 5.04 -2.09
C ASP A 33 1.12 5.31 -2.56
N CYS A 34 0.78 4.87 -3.76
CA CYS A 34 -0.60 4.95 -4.27
C CYS A 34 -1.57 4.18 -3.36
N ALA A 35 -1.20 2.98 -2.90
CA ALA A 35 -2.04 2.20 -1.99
C ALA A 35 -2.29 2.94 -0.67
N LYS A 36 -1.25 3.57 -0.07
CA LYS A 36 -1.41 4.39 1.14
C LYS A 36 -2.34 5.57 0.90
N GLU A 37 -2.16 6.28 -0.21
CA GLU A 37 -2.98 7.44 -0.56
C GLU A 37 -4.45 7.05 -0.73
N LEU A 38 -4.73 5.94 -1.42
CA LEU A 38 -6.09 5.43 -1.58
C LEU A 38 -6.71 5.04 -0.24
N MET A 39 -5.98 4.34 0.63
CA MET A 39 -6.49 3.97 1.97
C MET A 39 -6.76 5.19 2.86
N GLU A 40 -6.12 6.34 2.61
CA GLU A 40 -6.32 7.57 3.39
C GLU A 40 -7.34 8.54 2.78
N ASN A 41 -7.57 8.50 1.46
CA ASN A 41 -8.36 9.52 0.77
C ASN A 41 -9.60 8.99 0.01
N ASP A 42 -9.69 7.68 -0.24
CA ASP A 42 -10.85 7.07 -0.91
C ASP A 42 -11.86 6.57 0.13
N ASP A 43 -12.96 7.31 0.30
CA ASP A 43 -13.99 6.96 1.29
C ASP A 43 -14.72 5.66 0.95
N ASN A 44 -14.85 5.29 -0.33
CA ASN A 44 -15.42 4.00 -0.70
C ASN A 44 -14.50 2.86 -0.26
N LEU A 45 -13.20 2.98 -0.52
CA LEU A 45 -12.21 2.01 -0.06
C LEU A 45 -12.16 1.91 1.48
N LYS A 46 -12.20 3.05 2.18
CA LYS A 46 -12.27 3.06 3.65
C LYS A 46 -13.49 2.30 4.16
N ASN A 47 -14.66 2.57 3.60
CA ASN A 47 -15.89 1.89 3.99
C ASN A 47 -15.81 0.38 3.72
N GLN A 48 -15.19 -0.04 2.61
CA GLN A 48 -14.96 -1.46 2.34
C GLN A 48 -14.03 -2.11 3.38
N ILE A 49 -12.95 -1.42 3.77
CA ILE A 49 -12.02 -1.90 4.79
C ILE A 49 -12.71 -1.98 6.17
N ILE A 50 -13.52 -0.98 6.54
CA ILE A 50 -14.31 -0.97 7.78
C ILE A 50 -15.30 -2.12 7.78
N ASN A 51 -16.04 -2.33 6.68
CA ASN A 51 -16.99 -3.43 6.57
C ASN A 51 -16.33 -4.81 6.69
N LEU A 52 -15.08 -4.94 6.23
CA LEU A 52 -14.34 -6.20 6.27
C LEU A 52 -13.69 -6.47 7.65
N LEU A 53 -13.09 -5.45 8.28
CA LEU A 53 -12.23 -5.61 9.46
C LEU A 53 -12.83 -5.04 10.76
N GLY A 54 -13.94 -4.30 10.65
CA GLY A 54 -14.59 -3.56 11.72
C GLY A 54 -14.12 -2.11 11.85
N ASP A 55 -14.86 -1.32 12.63
CA ASP A 55 -14.63 0.12 12.83
C ASP A 55 -13.23 0.44 13.38
N SER A 56 -12.65 -0.47 14.16
CA SER A 56 -11.29 -0.34 14.71
C SER A 56 -10.18 -0.30 13.66
N ALA A 57 -10.49 -0.59 12.38
CA ALA A 57 -9.57 -0.45 11.26
C ALA A 57 -9.15 1.01 11.02
N TYR A 58 -9.94 1.98 11.49
CA TYR A 58 -9.60 3.40 11.43
C TYR A 58 -9.71 4.06 12.81
N LEU A 59 -8.71 4.85 13.18
CA LEU A 59 -8.69 5.66 14.40
C LEU A 59 -8.54 7.13 14.01
N ASN A 60 -9.48 7.98 14.44
CA ASN A 60 -9.50 9.41 14.12
C ASN A 60 -9.37 9.70 12.61
N GLY A 61 -10.04 8.88 11.79
CA GLY A 61 -10.01 8.99 10.33
C GLY A 61 -8.72 8.51 9.66
N LYS A 62 -7.76 7.94 10.40
CA LYS A 62 -6.52 7.36 9.87
C LYS A 62 -6.52 5.85 10.00
N LEU A 63 -5.90 5.17 9.02
CA LEU A 63 -5.78 3.72 9.03
C LEU A 63 -4.98 3.25 10.26
N ASN A 64 -5.59 2.38 11.06
CA ASN A 64 -4.94 1.72 12.18
C ASN A 64 -4.11 0.52 11.67
N LYS A 65 -2.88 0.81 11.23
CA LYS A 65 -2.00 -0.18 10.59
C LYS A 65 -1.71 -1.39 11.46
N GLU A 66 -1.57 -1.20 12.77
CA GLU A 66 -1.27 -2.28 13.71
C GLU A 66 -2.46 -3.24 13.82
N PHE A 67 -3.67 -2.71 14.03
CA PHE A 67 -4.89 -3.52 14.06
C PHE A 67 -5.16 -4.24 12.73
N VAL A 68 -4.98 -3.55 11.61
CA VAL A 68 -5.18 -4.16 10.28
C VAL A 68 -4.18 -5.28 10.03
N SER A 69 -2.90 -5.06 10.36
CA SER A 69 -1.86 -6.07 10.27
C SER A 69 -2.20 -7.28 11.15
N GLU A 70 -2.53 -7.05 12.42
CA GLU A 70 -2.90 -8.11 13.36
C GLU A 70 -4.08 -8.94 12.85
N LYS A 71 -5.18 -8.30 12.44
CA LYS A 71 -6.36 -8.98 11.88
C LYS A 71 -6.03 -9.77 10.62
N TYR A 72 -5.22 -9.21 9.73
CA TYR A 72 -4.86 -9.87 8.48
C TYR A 72 -4.01 -11.12 8.73
N PHE A 73 -2.96 -11.01 9.55
CA PHE A 73 -2.09 -12.14 9.87
C PHE A 73 -2.76 -13.19 10.77
N MET A 74 -3.67 -12.79 11.66
CA MET A 74 -4.46 -13.72 12.48
C MET A 74 -5.48 -14.50 11.65
N THR A 75 -6.04 -13.89 10.59
CA THR A 75 -7.00 -14.59 9.71
C THR A 75 -6.30 -15.55 8.73
N GLN A 76 -5.00 -15.36 8.50
CA GLN A 76 -4.13 -16.20 7.67
C GLN A 76 -3.31 -17.20 8.49
N CYS A 77 -3.93 -17.83 9.51
CA CYS A 77 -3.35 -19.02 10.13
C CYS A 77 -3.17 -20.12 9.07
N TYR A 78 -1.90 -20.33 8.71
CA TYR A 78 -1.35 -21.64 8.33
C TYR A 78 -1.42 -22.59 9.53
#